data_AF-A0A8H7W5C8-F1
#
_entry.id   AF-A0A8H7W5C8-F1
#
_cell.length_a   1.000
_cell.length_b   1.000
_cell.length_c   1.000
_cell.angle_alpha   90.00
_cell.angle_beta   90.00
_cell.angle_gamma   90.00
#
_symmetry.space_group_name_H-M   'P 1'
#
loop_
_entity.id
_entity.type
_entity.pdbx_description
1 polymer ?
#
loop_
_entity_poly.entity_id
_entity_poly.type
_entity_poly.pdbx_seq_one_letter_code
_entity_poly.pdbx_strand_id
1 'polypeptide(L)'
;MPVPAKQKRRTAQHSGNVQSSLRDWFNTGYPALSTTVLGQKLSYLIAIALIGAQIISNTGGEIAVATAAAELNIPFTLSSATWTSFKDVSKANPSASQKWAETAGFTAHFVTSDPYAMGWRYIYMDNDYNPFLVADHVGVELGVTDPFGKNSAPNMVSMSRTISGKQQRNGQVFTRLAHHILGKT
;
A
#
# COMPACT_ATOMS: atom_id res chain seq x y z
N MET A 1 21.30 5.08 11.25
CA MET A 1 21.96 4.89 9.93
C MET A 1 20.89 4.53 8.91
N PRO A 2 20.76 5.23 7.76
CA PRO A 2 19.75 4.88 6.77
C PRO A 2 20.18 3.57 6.09
N VAL A 3 19.35 2.53 6.13
CA VAL A 3 19.53 1.37 5.25
C VAL A 3 19.08 1.82 3.85
N PRO A 4 19.98 1.94 2.86
CA PRO A 4 19.57 2.34 1.52
C PRO A 4 18.70 1.23 0.93
N ALA A 5 17.61 1.57 0.24
CA ALA A 5 16.75 0.61 -0.47
C ALA A 5 17.52 -0.36 -1.40
N LYS A 6 18.75 0.02 -1.79
CA LYS A 6 19.70 -0.82 -2.55
C LYS A 6 20.10 -2.11 -1.82
N GLN A 7 20.07 -2.16 -0.49
CA GLN A 7 20.52 -3.33 0.29
C GLN A 7 19.63 -4.56 0.06
N LYS A 8 18.30 -4.37 -0.03
CA LYS A 8 17.35 -5.49 -0.25
C LYS A 8 17.51 -6.16 -1.62
N ARG A 9 17.81 -5.38 -2.67
CA ARG A 9 18.11 -5.96 -4.00
C ARG A 9 19.44 -6.72 -3.98
N ARG A 10 20.42 -6.23 -3.22
CA ARG A 10 21.73 -6.89 -3.09
C ARG A 10 21.64 -8.22 -2.35
N THR A 11 20.84 -8.34 -1.28
CA THR A 11 20.72 -9.60 -0.54
C THR A 11 20.16 -10.75 -1.40
N ALA A 12 19.26 -10.47 -2.34
CA ALA A 12 18.78 -11.48 -3.29
C ALA A 12 19.89 -12.01 -4.23
N GLN A 13 20.95 -11.23 -4.45
CA GLN A 13 22.11 -11.66 -5.25
C GLN A 13 23.09 -12.56 -4.48
N HIS A 14 22.91 -12.70 -3.16
CA HIS A 14 23.81 -13.51 -2.32
C HIS A 14 23.31 -14.96 -2.14
N SER A 15 22.08 -15.26 -2.58
CA SER A 15 21.58 -16.63 -2.70
C SER A 15 21.80 -17.15 -4.12
N GLY A 16 22.65 -18.17 -4.29
CA GLY A 16 22.84 -18.84 -5.57
C GLY A 16 21.80 -19.95 -5.77
N ASN A 17 21.25 -20.05 -6.98
CA ASN A 17 20.48 -21.23 -7.38
C ASN A 17 21.45 -22.33 -7.81
N VAL A 18 21.25 -23.55 -7.31
CA VAL A 18 21.95 -24.72 -7.86
C VAL A 18 21.29 -25.07 -9.17
N GLN A 19 22.06 -25.07 -10.25
CA GLN A 19 21.55 -25.45 -11.57
C GLN A 19 21.36 -26.97 -11.62
N SER A 20 20.12 -27.41 -11.81
CA SER A 20 19.81 -28.82 -12.07
C SER A 20 20.33 -29.24 -13.44
N SER A 21 20.61 -30.54 -13.61
CA SER A 21 21.19 -31.04 -14.85
C SER A 21 20.20 -30.93 -16.01
N LEU A 22 20.69 -30.83 -17.24
CA LEU A 22 19.84 -30.83 -18.44
C LEU A 22 18.93 -32.07 -18.50
N ARG A 23 19.38 -33.21 -17.96
CA ARG A 23 18.57 -34.44 -17.86
C ARG A 23 17.37 -34.27 -16.93
N ASP A 24 17.51 -33.52 -15.85
CA ASP A 24 16.42 -33.30 -14.90
C ASP A 24 15.30 -32.44 -15.52
N TRP A 25 15.67 -31.44 -16.33
CA TRP A 25 14.70 -30.57 -17.02
C TRP A 25 13.83 -31.31 -18.04
N PHE A 26 14.41 -32.23 -18.83
CA PHE A 26 13.65 -33.00 -19.80
C PHE A 26 12.75 -34.07 -19.16
N ASN A 27 13.09 -34.53 -17.96
CA ASN A 27 12.37 -35.62 -17.30
C ASN A 27 11.30 -35.17 -16.28
N THR A 28 11.28 -33.89 -15.87
CA THR A 28 10.40 -33.42 -14.78
C THR A 28 9.20 -32.57 -15.22
N GLY A 29 9.09 -32.23 -16.51
CA GLY A 29 8.02 -31.36 -17.01
C GLY A 29 8.10 -29.93 -16.43
N TYR A 30 7.05 -29.12 -16.63
CA TYR A 30 6.99 -27.79 -16.03
C TYR A 30 6.68 -27.87 -14.52
N PRO A 31 7.31 -27.04 -13.68
CA PRO A 31 7.02 -27.03 -12.25
C PRO A 31 5.57 -26.58 -12.00
N ALA A 32 4.90 -27.28 -11.08
CA ALA A 32 3.60 -26.84 -10.60
C ALA A 32 3.77 -25.53 -9.81
N LEU A 33 3.06 -24.48 -10.22
CA LEU A 33 3.09 -23.16 -9.58
C LEU A 33 1.97 -22.97 -8.54
N SER A 34 1.01 -23.89 -8.53
CA SER A 34 -0.13 -23.84 -7.61
C SER A 34 0.26 -24.31 -6.21
N THR A 35 -0.32 -23.68 -5.20
CA THR A 35 -0.10 -24.07 -3.80
C THR A 35 -1.32 -23.72 -2.95
N THR A 36 -1.35 -24.18 -1.71
CA THR A 36 -2.42 -23.86 -0.76
C THR A 36 -1.87 -22.95 0.33
N VAL A 37 -2.50 -21.79 0.53
CA VAL A 37 -2.14 -20.80 1.56
C VAL A 37 -3.39 -20.50 2.38
N LEU A 38 -3.32 -20.64 3.72
CA LEU A 38 -4.46 -20.43 4.62
C LEU A 38 -5.71 -21.25 4.24
N GLY A 39 -5.52 -22.45 3.70
CA GLY A 39 -6.60 -23.32 3.22
C GLY A 39 -7.16 -22.97 1.83
N GLN A 40 -6.70 -21.89 1.20
CA GLN A 40 -7.09 -21.47 -0.15
C GLN A 40 -6.13 -22.00 -1.19
N LYS A 41 -6.66 -22.59 -2.27
CA LYS A 41 -5.85 -23.04 -3.41
C LYS A 41 -5.57 -21.86 -4.33
N LEU A 42 -4.29 -21.52 -4.48
CA LEU A 42 -3.80 -20.47 -5.36
C LEU A 42 -3.20 -21.08 -6.63
N SER A 43 -3.48 -20.45 -7.77
CA SER A 43 -2.90 -20.84 -9.07
C SER A 43 -1.40 -20.55 -9.13
N TYR A 44 -0.97 -19.48 -8.44
CA TYR A 44 0.40 -19.00 -8.39
C TYR A 44 0.75 -18.51 -6.98
N LEU A 45 1.98 -18.73 -6.53
CA LEU A 45 2.51 -18.18 -5.28
C LEU A 45 3.00 -16.73 -5.45
N ILE A 46 2.11 -15.86 -5.92
CA ILE A 46 2.34 -14.42 -6.01
C ILE A 46 1.08 -13.68 -5.53
N ALA A 47 1.25 -12.50 -4.97
CA ALA A 47 0.15 -11.65 -4.51
C ALA A 47 0.50 -10.18 -4.72
N ILE A 48 -0.54 -9.34 -4.84
CA ILE A 48 -0.37 -7.90 -4.86
C ILE A 48 -0.19 -7.39 -3.42
N ALA A 49 0.97 -6.77 -3.17
CA ALA A 49 1.32 -6.22 -1.87
C ALA A 49 0.43 -5.03 -1.47
N LEU A 50 0.37 -4.79 -0.16
CA LEU A 50 -0.42 -3.73 0.43
C LEU A 50 0.16 -2.36 0.09
N ILE A 51 -0.55 -1.58 -0.72
CA ILE A 51 -0.15 -0.21 -1.10
C ILE A 51 -1.35 0.72 -0.91
N GLY A 52 -1.15 1.79 -0.14
CA GLY A 52 -2.15 2.85 0.06
C GLY A 52 -2.04 3.97 -0.98
N ALA A 53 -3.11 4.77 -1.07
CA ALA A 53 -3.22 5.96 -1.92
C ALA A 53 -2.87 5.69 -3.40
N GLN A 54 -3.36 4.58 -3.96
CA GLN A 54 -3.02 4.18 -5.33
C GLN A 54 -3.52 5.16 -6.39
N ILE A 55 -4.51 5.99 -6.03
CA ILE A 55 -5.03 7.08 -6.86
C ILE A 55 -3.93 8.06 -7.32
N ILE A 56 -2.86 8.19 -6.54
CA ILE A 56 -1.69 9.04 -6.87
C ILE A 56 -0.98 8.52 -8.12
N SER A 57 -0.97 7.21 -8.33
CA SER A 57 -0.30 6.57 -9.47
C SER A 57 -1.23 6.36 -10.67
N ASN A 58 -2.52 6.12 -10.44
CA ASN A 58 -3.49 5.91 -11.50
C ASN A 58 -4.89 6.33 -11.06
N THR A 59 -5.67 6.97 -11.93
CA THR A 59 -7.03 7.43 -11.63
C THR A 59 -8.03 6.32 -11.30
N GLY A 60 -7.76 5.08 -11.72
CA GLY A 60 -8.54 3.90 -11.32
C GLY A 60 -8.24 3.40 -9.91
N GLY A 61 -7.18 3.90 -9.26
CA GLY A 61 -6.82 3.61 -7.87
C GLY A 61 -6.83 2.12 -7.53
N GLU A 62 -7.33 1.79 -6.35
CA GLU A 62 -7.38 0.41 -5.88
C GLU A 62 -8.41 -0.45 -6.64
N ILE A 63 -9.43 0.15 -7.26
CA ILE A 63 -10.43 -0.58 -8.06
C ILE A 63 -9.79 -1.21 -9.29
N ALA A 64 -8.93 -0.45 -10.00
CA ALA A 64 -8.22 -0.97 -11.17
C ALA A 64 -7.31 -2.15 -10.80
N VAL A 65 -6.60 -2.04 -9.68
CA VAL A 65 -5.70 -3.10 -9.20
C VAL A 65 -6.48 -4.32 -8.70
N ALA A 66 -7.60 -4.12 -8.01
CA ALA A 66 -8.47 -5.19 -7.56
C ALA A 66 -9.11 -5.95 -8.74
N THR A 67 -9.51 -5.23 -9.79
CA THR A 67 -10.05 -5.82 -11.03
C THR A 67 -8.99 -6.68 -11.73
N ALA A 68 -7.78 -6.14 -11.92
CA ALA A 68 -6.68 -6.87 -12.53
C ALA A 68 -6.28 -8.12 -11.72
N ALA A 69 -6.29 -8.03 -10.39
CA ALA A 69 -6.02 -9.18 -9.53
C ALA A 69 -7.09 -10.26 -9.65
N ALA A 70 -8.36 -9.88 -9.79
CA ALA A 70 -9.46 -10.80 -10.03
C ALA A 70 -9.34 -11.50 -11.39
N GLU A 71 -9.00 -10.76 -12.46
CA GLU A 71 -8.77 -11.31 -13.80
C GLU A 71 -7.60 -12.30 -13.84
N LEU A 72 -6.52 -12.00 -13.11
CA LEU A 72 -5.33 -12.85 -13.02
C LEU A 72 -5.48 -13.99 -12.00
N ASN A 73 -6.59 -14.02 -11.24
CA ASN A 73 -6.82 -14.97 -10.16
C ASN A 73 -5.65 -15.04 -9.15
N ILE A 74 -5.18 -13.85 -8.73
CA ILE A 74 -4.13 -13.70 -7.72
C ILE A 74 -4.67 -12.94 -6.50
N PRO A 75 -4.15 -13.22 -5.29
CA PRO A 75 -4.55 -12.48 -4.10
C PRO A 75 -4.21 -10.99 -4.19
N PHE A 76 -5.15 -10.17 -3.72
CA PHE A 76 -5.00 -8.74 -3.56
C PHE A 76 -5.16 -8.35 -2.09
N THR A 77 -4.32 -7.43 -1.61
CA THR A 77 -4.39 -6.91 -0.25
C THR A 77 -4.74 -5.42 -0.28
N LEU A 78 -5.81 -5.04 0.43
CA LEU A 78 -6.31 -3.66 0.48
C LEU A 78 -5.81 -2.94 1.73
N SER A 79 -5.20 -1.77 1.55
CA SER A 79 -4.66 -0.94 2.64
C SER A 79 -5.77 -0.29 3.48
N SER A 80 -5.47 0.16 4.69
CA SER A 80 -6.35 1.08 5.43
C SER A 80 -6.29 2.51 4.89
N ALA A 81 -5.19 2.87 4.22
CA ALA A 81 -4.98 4.18 3.64
C ALA A 81 -5.38 4.22 2.16
N THR A 82 -6.67 4.07 1.85
CA THR A 82 -7.20 4.05 0.47
C THR A 82 -7.98 5.31 0.13
N TRP A 83 -8.17 5.54 -1.17
CA TRP A 83 -9.13 6.52 -1.69
C TRP A 83 -10.50 5.89 -2.00
N THR A 84 -10.56 4.57 -2.13
CA THR A 84 -11.77 3.83 -2.50
C THR A 84 -12.35 3.06 -1.31
N SER A 85 -13.69 2.92 -1.30
CA SER A 85 -14.41 2.25 -0.23
C SER A 85 -14.27 0.73 -0.30
N PHE A 86 -14.40 0.04 0.86
CA PHE A 86 -14.44 -1.43 0.91
C PHE A 86 -15.47 -2.02 -0.05
N LYS A 87 -16.64 -1.38 -0.15
CA LYS A 87 -17.76 -1.85 -0.95
C LYS A 87 -17.46 -1.81 -2.44
N ASP A 88 -16.75 -0.78 -2.90
CA ASP A 88 -16.47 -0.64 -4.33
C ASP A 88 -15.30 -1.53 -4.75
N VAL A 89 -14.31 -1.71 -3.89
CA VAL A 89 -13.24 -2.68 -4.10
C VAL A 89 -13.78 -4.12 -4.08
N SER A 90 -14.68 -4.47 -3.15
CA SER A 90 -15.26 -5.82 -3.09
C SER A 90 -16.16 -6.15 -4.28
N LYS A 91 -16.86 -5.15 -4.85
CA LYS A 91 -17.57 -5.32 -6.13
C LYS A 91 -16.63 -5.58 -7.29
N ALA A 92 -15.47 -4.91 -7.31
CA ALA A 92 -14.47 -5.06 -8.37
C ALA A 92 -13.73 -6.40 -8.28
N ASN A 93 -13.63 -6.97 -7.08
CA ASN A 93 -13.04 -8.29 -6.84
C ASN A 93 -13.97 -9.18 -5.99
N PRO A 94 -15.04 -9.72 -6.58
CA PRO A 94 -16.02 -10.54 -5.86
C PRO A 94 -15.49 -11.96 -5.55
N SER A 95 -14.54 -12.46 -6.35
CA SER A 95 -13.97 -13.81 -6.26
C SER A 95 -12.97 -14.00 -5.11
N ALA A 96 -12.56 -12.93 -4.43
CA ALA A 96 -11.69 -13.00 -3.25
C ALA A 96 -12.32 -13.70 -2.02
N SER A 97 -13.53 -14.27 -2.16
CA SER A 97 -14.39 -14.72 -1.06
C SER A 97 -14.76 -16.21 -1.12
N GLN A 98 -13.78 -17.12 -1.17
CA GLN A 98 -14.07 -18.51 -0.79
C GLN A 98 -13.97 -18.70 0.73
N LYS A 99 -15.01 -18.23 1.41
CA LYS A 99 -15.32 -18.36 2.85
C LYS A 99 -14.33 -17.73 3.86
N TRP A 100 -14.94 -16.88 4.70
CA TRP A 100 -14.45 -16.20 5.92
C TRP A 100 -13.79 -14.82 5.78
N ALA A 101 -14.60 -13.77 5.66
CA ALA A 101 -14.57 -12.63 6.57
C ALA A 101 -15.94 -11.95 6.54
N GLU A 102 -16.52 -11.82 7.72
CA GLU A 102 -17.88 -11.36 7.94
C GLU A 102 -18.09 -9.97 7.32
N THR A 103 -19.16 -9.86 6.53
CA THR A 103 -19.75 -8.65 5.93
C THR A 103 -19.11 -8.00 4.70
N ALA A 104 -17.81 -8.19 4.38
CA ALA A 104 -17.17 -7.54 3.23
C ALA A 104 -16.44 -8.45 2.22
N GLY A 105 -16.31 -9.76 2.50
CA GLY A 105 -15.77 -10.73 1.54
C GLY A 105 -14.25 -10.85 1.46
N PHE A 106 -13.51 -10.32 2.45
CA PHE A 106 -12.07 -10.59 2.61
C PHE A 106 -11.82 -11.99 3.20
N THR A 107 -10.60 -12.50 3.16
CA THR A 107 -10.25 -13.86 3.65
C THR A 107 -9.20 -13.89 4.75
N ALA A 108 -8.43 -12.80 4.90
CA ALA A 108 -7.39 -12.66 5.90
C ALA A 108 -7.22 -11.18 6.27
N HIS A 109 -6.75 -10.93 7.49
CA HIS A 109 -6.42 -9.60 7.97
C HIS A 109 -4.90 -9.49 8.16
N PHE A 110 -4.28 -8.49 7.54
CA PHE A 110 -2.86 -8.20 7.70
C PHE A 110 -2.68 -6.98 8.58
N VAL A 111 -1.91 -7.11 9.66
CA VAL A 111 -1.57 -6.01 10.56
C VAL A 111 -0.14 -5.57 10.26
N THR A 112 0.02 -4.35 9.73
CA THR A 112 1.34 -3.74 9.53
C THR A 112 1.76 -3.00 10.80
N SER A 113 2.79 -3.50 11.50
CA SER A 113 3.30 -2.90 12.74
C SER A 113 4.46 -1.93 12.53
N ASP A 114 5.08 -1.95 11.35
CA ASP A 114 6.29 -1.18 11.04
C ASP A 114 6.09 0.33 10.77
N PRO A 115 4.92 0.83 10.31
CA PRO A 115 4.74 2.26 10.08
C PRO A 115 3.89 2.95 11.15
N TYR A 116 4.21 2.79 12.45
CA TYR A 116 3.52 3.59 13.49
C TYR A 116 3.83 5.09 13.38
N ALA A 117 5.01 5.44 12.86
CA ALA A 117 5.39 6.80 12.55
C ALA A 117 5.90 6.90 11.11
N MET A 118 5.71 8.06 10.49
CA MET A 118 6.20 8.32 9.14
C MET A 118 7.74 8.27 9.12
N GLY A 119 8.27 7.35 8.32
CA GLY A 119 9.72 7.24 8.11
C GLY A 119 10.30 8.48 7.43
N TRP A 120 11.56 8.76 7.72
CA TRP A 120 12.32 9.84 7.09
C TRP A 120 12.61 9.53 5.62
N ARG A 121 11.90 10.18 4.71
CA ARG A 121 12.08 10.07 3.25
C ARG A 121 12.47 11.43 2.69
N TYR A 122 13.76 11.61 2.37
CA TYR A 122 14.30 12.88 1.86
C TYR A 122 13.51 13.41 0.66
N ILE A 123 13.15 12.54 -0.29
CA ILE A 123 12.35 12.94 -1.46
C ILE A 123 10.99 13.56 -1.11
N TYR A 124 10.40 13.26 0.06
CA TYR A 124 9.18 13.92 0.50
C TYR A 124 9.47 15.25 1.18
N MET A 125 10.55 15.35 1.95
CA MET A 125 10.97 16.58 2.63
C MET A 125 11.43 17.64 1.65
N ASP A 126 12.24 17.26 0.67
CA ASP A 126 12.77 18.18 -0.35
C ASP A 126 11.66 18.72 -1.27
N ASN A 127 10.50 18.04 -1.33
CA ASN A 127 9.36 18.42 -2.14
C ASN A 127 8.15 18.89 -1.32
N ASP A 128 8.30 19.08 0.00
CA ASP A 128 7.21 19.42 0.93
C ASP A 128 5.95 18.55 0.72
N TYR A 129 6.16 17.26 0.40
CA TYR A 129 5.13 16.38 -0.10
C TYR A 129 4.61 15.43 0.97
N ASN A 130 3.33 15.58 1.32
CA ASN A 130 2.58 14.59 2.08
C ASN A 130 1.13 14.56 1.59
N PRO A 131 0.69 13.49 0.91
CA PRO A 131 -0.64 13.43 0.31
C PRO A 131 -1.76 13.37 1.34
N PHE A 132 -1.48 12.95 2.58
CA PHE A 132 -2.49 12.82 3.64
C PHE A 132 -2.77 14.13 4.40
N LEU A 133 -2.03 15.21 4.10
CA LEU A 133 -2.27 16.53 4.71
C LEU A 133 -3.30 17.37 3.95
N VAL A 134 -3.63 16.97 2.72
CA VAL A 134 -4.71 17.60 1.97
C VAL A 134 -6.03 17.09 2.51
N ALA A 135 -6.99 18.00 2.72
CA ALA A 135 -8.31 17.66 3.22
C ALA A 135 -9.21 17.12 2.09
N ASP A 136 -8.78 16.02 1.47
CA ASP A 136 -9.52 15.24 0.49
C ASP A 136 -9.67 13.79 0.99
N HIS A 137 -10.09 12.87 0.11
CA HIS A 137 -10.28 11.46 0.46
C HIS A 137 -8.99 10.62 0.31
N VAL A 138 -7.81 11.22 0.04
CA VAL A 138 -6.57 10.45 -0.22
C VAL A 138 -6.14 9.79 1.06
N GLY A 139 -6.25 8.46 1.06
CA GLY A 139 -5.77 7.64 2.15
C GLY A 139 -6.64 7.62 3.39
N VAL A 140 -7.86 8.13 3.31
CA VAL A 140 -8.76 8.23 4.48
C VAL A 140 -10.15 7.65 4.22
N GLU A 141 -10.44 7.21 2.98
CA GLU A 141 -11.81 6.82 2.59
C GLU A 141 -12.38 5.70 3.45
N LEU A 142 -11.54 4.76 3.89
CA LEU A 142 -11.98 3.70 4.82
C LEU A 142 -12.44 4.25 6.16
N GLY A 143 -11.71 5.22 6.74
CA GLY A 143 -12.10 5.85 7.98
C GLY A 143 -13.38 6.70 7.85
N VAL A 144 -13.65 7.25 6.66
CA VAL A 144 -14.85 8.06 6.40
C VAL A 144 -16.08 7.20 6.12
N THR A 145 -15.90 6.07 5.44
CA THR A 145 -17.00 5.19 5.04
C THR A 145 -17.39 4.20 6.13
N ASP A 146 -16.48 3.92 7.06
CA ASP A 146 -16.73 3.04 8.21
C ASP A 146 -17.80 3.61 9.17
N PRO A 147 -18.78 2.79 9.63
CA PRO A 147 -19.82 3.24 10.54
C PRO A 147 -19.31 3.84 11.86
N PHE A 148 -18.21 3.33 12.41
CA PHE A 148 -17.59 3.87 13.62
C PHE A 148 -16.84 5.17 13.36
N GLY A 149 -16.20 5.27 12.20
CA GLY A 149 -15.53 6.48 11.74
C GLY A 149 -16.50 7.64 11.51
N LYS A 150 -17.67 7.41 10.92
CA LYS A 150 -18.73 8.42 10.70
C LYS A 150 -19.17 9.13 11.97
N ASN A 151 -19.27 8.41 13.08
CA ASN A 151 -19.66 8.97 14.38
C ASN A 151 -18.56 9.83 15.03
N SER A 152 -17.31 9.70 14.56
CA SER A 152 -16.13 10.45 15.04
C SER A 152 -15.67 11.54 14.05
N ALA A 153 -16.14 11.47 12.79
CA ALA A 153 -15.75 12.29 11.65
C ALA A 153 -15.93 13.82 11.77
N PRO A 154 -16.95 14.39 12.44
CA PRO A 154 -17.07 15.86 12.50
C PRO A 154 -15.87 16.53 13.16
N ASN A 155 -15.12 15.80 14.01
CA ASN A 155 -13.92 16.32 14.66
C ASN A 155 -12.61 16.03 13.87
N MET A 156 -12.57 14.99 13.02
CA MET A 156 -11.36 14.62 12.26
C MET A 156 -11.09 15.54 11.07
N VAL A 157 -12.13 15.93 10.32
CA VAL A 157 -11.97 16.85 9.17
C VAL A 157 -11.58 18.26 9.65
N SER A 158 -12.11 18.68 10.80
CA SER A 158 -11.77 19.93 11.49
C SER A 158 -10.33 19.95 12.02
N MET A 159 -9.87 18.86 12.65
CA MET A 159 -8.49 18.73 13.12
C MET A 159 -7.49 18.65 11.97
N SER A 160 -7.79 17.93 10.89
CA SER A 160 -6.91 17.83 9.72
C SER A 160 -6.67 19.18 9.05
N ARG A 161 -7.71 20.01 8.91
CA ARG A 161 -7.61 21.38 8.38
C ARG A 161 -6.74 22.29 9.27
N THR A 162 -6.79 22.11 10.58
CA THR A 162 -6.01 22.90 11.56
C THR A 162 -4.55 22.46 11.63
N ILE A 163 -4.28 21.16 11.56
CA ILE A 163 -2.93 20.58 11.58
C ILE A 163 -2.21 20.84 10.25
N SER A 164 -2.89 20.67 9.11
CA SER A 164 -2.34 21.00 7.78
C SER A 164 -1.91 22.46 7.68
N GLY A 165 -2.75 23.40 8.16
CA GLY A 165 -2.40 24.82 8.20
C GLY A 165 -1.26 25.19 9.16
N LYS A 166 -1.05 24.45 10.26
CA LYS A 166 0.11 24.65 11.16
C LYS A 166 1.38 24.01 10.60
N GLN A 167 1.29 22.82 10.01
CA GLN A 167 2.42 22.09 9.43
C GLN A 167 2.95 22.77 8.16
N GLN A 168 2.08 23.27 7.28
CA GLN A 168 2.49 24.04 6.10
C GLN A 168 3.18 25.36 6.46
N ARG A 169 2.70 26.07 7.49
CA ARG A 169 3.38 27.27 7.99
C ARG A 169 4.75 26.96 8.57
N ASN A 170 4.89 25.86 9.31
CA ASN A 170 6.19 25.44 9.84
C ASN A 170 7.14 24.99 8.72
N GLY A 171 6.63 24.26 7.71
CA GLY A 171 7.39 23.88 6.52
C GLY A 171 7.97 25.11 5.79
N GLN A 172 7.14 26.12 5.51
CA GLN A 172 7.62 27.36 4.88
C GLN A 172 8.64 28.14 5.72
N VAL A 173 8.54 28.10 7.06
CA VAL A 173 9.53 28.71 7.96
C VAL A 173 10.86 27.94 7.91
N PHE A 174 10.84 26.61 7.87
CA PHE A 174 12.04 25.80 7.72
C PHE A 174 12.68 25.97 6.34
N THR A 175 11.90 26.02 5.26
CA THR A 175 12.41 26.25 3.90
C THR A 175 13.02 27.65 3.77
N ARG A 176 12.40 28.70 4.33
CA ARG A 176 12.99 30.05 4.39
C ARG A 176 14.28 30.11 5.22
N LEU A 177 14.32 29.41 6.35
CA LEU A 177 15.51 29.36 7.19
C LEU A 177 16.66 28.60 6.49
N ALA A 178 16.35 27.50 5.78
CA ALA A 178 17.32 26.76 5.00
C ALA A 178 17.87 27.57 3.80
N HIS A 179 17.02 28.30 3.08
CA HIS A 179 17.46 29.22 2.02
C HIS A 179 18.35 30.36 2.54
N HIS A 180 18.02 30.90 3.73
CA HIS A 180 18.84 31.94 4.38
C HIS A 180 20.21 31.42 4.84
N ILE A 181 20.27 30.20 5.40
CA ILE A 181 21.52 29.56 5.84
C ILE A 181 22.39 29.14 4.65
N LEU A 182 21.79 28.76 3.52
CA LEU A 182 22.50 28.29 2.33
C LEU A 182 22.84 29.40 1.31
N GLY A 183 22.54 30.67 1.62
CA GLY A 183 22.96 31.83 0.82
C GLY A 183 22.39 31.89 -0.60
N LYS A 184 21.36 31.11 -0.92
CA LYS A 184 20.69 31.12 -2.22
C LYS A 184 19.40 31.92 -2.10
N THR A 185 19.48 33.19 -2.51
CA THR A 185 18.31 34.02 -2.81
C THR A 185 17.75 33.66 -4.17
#